data_AF-A0AAX4Y359-F1
#
_entry.id   AF-A0AAX4Y359-F1
#
_cell.length_a   1.000
_cell.length_b   1.000
_cell.length_c   1.000
_cell.angle_alpha   90.00
_cell.angle_beta   90.00
_cell.angle_gamma   90.00
#
_symmetry.space_group_name_H-M   'P 1'
#
loop_
_entity.id
_entity.type
_entity.pdbx_description
1 polymer ?
#
loop_
_entity_poly.entity_id
_entity_poly.type
_entity_poly.pdbx_seq_one_letter_code
_entity_poly.pdbx_strand_id
1 'polypeptide(L)'
;KGNCMRYIRHKTRNSKKNENEIAFTIQPEAQTIIERYISENGKLVFGKYESYEKVYSLVFRHIGKVTDLAGINRKVSYYSARKTFAQHGYDIGIEI
;
A
#
# COMPACT_ATOMS: atom_id res chain seq x y z
N LYS A 1 -2.20 5.07 -19.58
CA LYS A 1 -3.07 4.91 -18.39
C LYS A 1 -2.75 3.54 -17.79
N GLY A 2 -1.87 3.50 -16.80
CA GLY A 2 -1.32 2.24 -16.30
C GLY A 2 -2.17 1.69 -15.16
N ASN A 3 -2.81 0.54 -15.36
CA ASN A 3 -3.46 -0.25 -14.30
C ASN A 3 -2.45 -0.97 -13.39
N CYS A 4 -1.15 -0.70 -13.53
CA CYS A 4 -0.09 -1.39 -12.83
C CYS A 4 0.78 -0.40 -12.05
N MET A 5 0.94 -0.64 -10.76
CA MET A 5 1.85 0.09 -9.89
C MET A 5 3.22 -0.56 -9.98
N ARG A 6 4.24 0.27 -10.23
CA ARG A 6 5.65 -0.17 -10.30
C ARG A 6 6.52 0.65 -9.37
N TYR A 7 7.43 0.00 -8.67
CA TYR A 7 8.41 0.69 -7.83
C TYR A 7 9.69 -0.11 -7.63
N ILE A 8 10.79 0.59 -7.35
CA ILE A 8 12.10 -0.03 -7.09
C ILE A 8 12.30 -0.17 -5.58
N ARG A 9 12.63 -1.38 -5.12
CA ARG A 9 13.02 -1.65 -3.73
C ARG A 9 14.50 -1.39 -3.51
N HIS A 10 14.79 -0.50 -2.56
CA HIS A 10 16.13 -0.39 -2.01
C HIS A 10 16.33 -1.44 -0.92
N LYS A 11 17.12 -2.47 -1.22
CA LYS A 11 17.48 -3.52 -0.26
C LYS A 11 18.71 -3.08 0.56
N THR A 12 18.82 -3.60 1.79
CA THR A 12 19.99 -3.37 2.64
C THR A 12 21.25 -3.99 2.05
N ARG A 13 22.42 -3.47 2.44
CA ARG A 13 23.75 -3.78 1.86
C ARG A 13 24.05 -5.27 1.64
N ASN A 14 23.57 -6.15 2.54
CA ASN A 14 23.87 -7.59 2.52
C ASN A 14 22.77 -8.44 1.86
N SER A 15 21.79 -7.83 1.22
CA SER A 15 20.72 -8.55 0.50
C SER A 15 21.11 -8.85 -0.95
N LYS A 16 20.55 -9.92 -1.53
CA LYS A 16 20.65 -10.20 -2.98
C LYS A 16 20.16 -8.97 -3.77
N LYS A 17 20.98 -8.49 -4.71
CA LYS A 17 20.75 -7.26 -5.49
C LYS A 17 20.02 -7.46 -6.83
N ASN A 18 19.62 -8.68 -7.16
CA ASN A 18 18.84 -8.99 -8.37
C ASN A 18 17.51 -8.22 -8.41
N GLU A 19 16.78 -8.32 -9.52
CA GLU A 19 15.53 -7.60 -9.84
C GLU A 19 14.80 -7.02 -8.61
N ASN A 20 14.93 -5.69 -8.48
CA ASN A 20 14.37 -4.93 -7.37
C ASN A 20 13.09 -4.20 -7.77
N GLU A 21 12.68 -4.30 -9.03
CA GLU A 21 11.42 -3.78 -9.49
C GLU A 21 10.29 -4.68 -9.00
N ILE A 22 9.30 -4.06 -8.38
CA ILE A 22 8.03 -4.69 -8.07
C ILE A 22 6.98 -4.09 -8.98
N ALA A 23 6.15 -4.95 -9.57
CA ALA A 23 5.00 -4.58 -10.35
C ALA A 23 3.76 -5.34 -9.84
N PHE A 24 2.64 -4.64 -9.64
CA PHE A 24 1.35 -5.29 -9.36
C PHE A 24 0.19 -4.44 -9.87
N THR A 25 -0.93 -5.10 -10.19
CA THR A 25 -2.14 -4.44 -10.67
C THR A 25 -2.82 -3.65 -9.55
N ILE A 26 -3.25 -2.43 -9.86
CA ILE A 26 -4.10 -1.62 -8.98
C ILE A 26 -5.52 -2.19 -9.04
N GLN A 27 -6.03 -2.66 -7.90
CA GLN A 27 -7.39 -3.19 -7.79
C GLN A 27 -8.43 -2.06 -7.93
N PRO A 28 -9.65 -2.34 -8.42
CA PRO A 28 -10.68 -1.31 -8.64
C PRO A 28 -10.98 -0.46 -7.40
N GLU A 29 -11.02 -1.07 -6.22
CA GLU A 29 -11.28 -0.38 -4.95
C GLU A 29 -10.15 0.60 -4.61
N ALA A 30 -8.90 0.23 -4.90
CA ALA A 30 -7.75 1.11 -4.73
C ALA A 30 -7.76 2.24 -5.77
N GLN A 31 -8.19 1.94 -7.00
CA GLN A 31 -8.34 2.94 -8.06
C GLN A 31 -9.34 4.03 -7.67
N THR A 32 -10.49 3.66 -7.07
CA THR A 32 -11.47 4.62 -6.56
C THR A 32 -10.87 5.56 -5.50
N ILE A 33 -10.00 5.05 -4.63
CA ILE A 33 -9.29 5.89 -3.64
C ILE A 33 -8.30 6.82 -4.33
N ILE A 34 -7.53 6.31 -5.28
CA ILE A 34 -6.55 7.11 -6.03
C ILE A 34 -7.24 8.25 -6.76
N GLU A 35 -8.29 7.96 -7.52
CA GLU A 35 -9.04 8.97 -8.29
C GLU A 35 -9.62 10.08 -7.41
N ARG A 36 -10.04 9.73 -6.19
CA ARG A 36 -10.58 10.70 -5.24
C ARG A 36 -9.54 11.66 -4.66
N TYR A 37 -8.29 11.21 -4.52
CA TYR A 37 -7.26 11.93 -3.77
C TYR A 37 -6.02 12.31 -4.60
N ILE A 38 -5.95 11.91 -5.86
CA ILE A 38 -4.88 12.32 -6.75
C ILE A 38 -5.04 13.80 -7.11
N SER A 39 -4.00 14.57 -6.85
CA SER A 39 -3.93 15.98 -7.24
C SER A 39 -3.48 16.13 -8.69
N GLU A 40 -3.62 17.34 -9.25
CA GLU A 40 -3.23 17.66 -10.62
C GLU A 40 -1.75 17.35 -10.93
N ASN A 41 -0.88 17.40 -9.91
CA ASN A 41 0.54 17.07 -10.04
C ASN A 41 0.86 15.57 -9.95
N GLY A 42 -0.17 14.71 -9.86
CA GLY A 42 -0.05 13.26 -9.80
C GLY A 42 0.26 12.69 -8.40
N LYS A 43 0.34 13.52 -7.35
CA LYS A 43 0.53 13.06 -5.97
C LYS A 43 -0.79 12.86 -5.25
N LEU A 44 -0.86 11.86 -4.39
CA LEU A 44 -2.00 11.65 -3.50
C LEU A 44 -1.97 12.65 -2.34
N VAL A 45 -3.05 13.42 -2.18
CA VAL A 45 -3.22 14.42 -1.12
C VAL A 45 -4.50 14.14 -0.36
N PHE A 46 -4.36 13.72 0.90
CA PHE A 46 -5.51 13.41 1.76
C PHE A 46 -5.86 14.64 2.60
N GLY A 47 -6.38 15.70 1.96
CA GLY A 47 -6.63 16.99 2.62
C GLY A 47 -5.35 17.56 3.23
N LYS A 48 -5.32 17.79 4.55
CA LYS A 48 -4.12 18.30 5.25
C LYS A 48 -2.95 17.30 5.34
N TYR A 49 -3.16 16.04 4.96
CA TYR A 49 -2.16 14.97 5.01
C TYR A 49 -1.52 14.79 3.62
N GLU A 50 -0.60 15.69 3.28
CA GLU A 50 0.04 15.76 1.95
C GLU A 50 1.39 15.03 1.84
N SER A 51 2.02 14.72 2.98
CA SER A 51 3.31 14.02 3.03
C SER A 51 3.14 12.56 3.44
N TYR A 52 4.09 11.72 3.06
CA TYR A 52 4.10 10.30 3.43
C TYR A 52 3.97 10.12 4.95
N GLU A 53 4.72 10.87 5.77
CA GLU A 53 4.66 10.78 7.24
C GLU A 53 3.29 11.15 7.80
N LYS A 54 2.65 12.19 7.24
CA LYS A 54 1.32 12.63 7.64
C LYS A 54 0.27 11.56 7.32
N VAL A 55 0.35 10.95 6.14
CA VAL A 55 -0.56 9.86 5.71
C VAL A 55 -0.30 8.60 6.54
N TYR A 56 0.96 8.22 6.75
CA TYR A 56 1.34 7.08 7.58
C TYR A 56 0.79 7.24 9.01
N SER A 57 0.97 8.41 9.62
CA SER A 57 0.41 8.71 10.94
C SER A 57 -1.11 8.64 10.97
N LEU A 58 -1.80 9.10 9.91
CA LEU A 58 -3.25 8.98 9.79
C LEU A 58 -3.69 7.52 9.76
N VAL A 59 -3.09 6.70 8.88
CA VAL A 59 -3.40 5.27 8.78
C VAL A 59 -3.14 4.57 10.10
N PHE A 60 -1.97 4.82 10.71
CA PHE A 60 -1.60 4.20 11.98
C PHE A 60 -2.60 4.53 13.11
N ARG A 61 -3.04 5.79 13.22
CA ARG A 61 -4.02 6.21 14.25
C ARG A 61 -5.41 5.60 14.03
N HIS A 62 -5.80 5.30 12.80
CA HIS A 62 -7.13 4.80 12.48
C HIS A 62 -7.19 3.32 12.09
N ILE A 63 -6.06 2.60 12.09
CA ILE A 63 -6.02 1.20 11.67
C ILE A 63 -6.90 0.30 12.56
N GLY A 64 -7.02 0.60 13.86
CA GLY A 64 -7.94 -0.10 14.75
C GLY A 64 -9.39 0.04 14.29
N LYS A 65 -9.84 1.27 14.01
CA LYS A 65 -11.19 1.52 13.49
C LYS A 65 -11.45 0.80 12.17
N VAL A 66 -10.47 0.76 11.25
CA VAL A 66 -10.59 0.00 9.99
C VAL A 66 -10.73 -1.49 10.26
N THR A 67 -9.97 -2.01 11.22
CA THR A 67 -9.97 -3.42 11.63
C THR A 67 -11.33 -3.83 12.23
N ASP A 68 -11.88 -2.99 13.10
CA ASP A 68 -13.19 -3.20 13.72
C ASP A 68 -14.30 -3.19 12.66
N LEU A 69 -14.29 -2.21 11.75
CA LEU A 69 -15.25 -2.12 10.63
C LEU A 69 -15.15 -3.31 9.67
N ALA A 70 -13.97 -3.92 9.55
CA ALA A 70 -13.75 -5.12 8.74
C ALA A 70 -14.11 -6.42 9.47
N GLY A 71 -14.57 -6.36 10.73
CA GLY A 71 -14.89 -7.54 11.53
C GLY A 71 -13.67 -8.40 11.90
N ILE A 72 -12.47 -7.81 11.91
CA ILE A 72 -11.23 -8.53 12.19
C ILE A 72 -10.98 -8.54 13.70
N ASN A 73 -11.13 -9.70 14.33
CA ASN A 73 -10.95 -9.87 15.78
C ASN A 73 -9.48 -10.00 16.22
N ARG A 74 -8.52 -9.57 15.38
CA ARG A 74 -7.09 -9.65 15.64
C ARG A 74 -6.45 -8.27 15.51
N LYS A 75 -5.40 -8.02 16.28
CA LYS A 75 -4.63 -6.79 16.16
C LYS A 75 -3.99 -6.69 14.77
N VAL A 76 -4.34 -5.64 14.03
CA VAL A 76 -3.72 -5.30 12.75
C VAL A 76 -2.76 -4.14 12.94
N SER A 77 -1.59 -4.25 12.33
CA SER A 77 -0.61 -3.20 12.16
C SER A 77 -0.39 -2.96 10.67
N TYR A 78 0.21 -1.83 10.31
CA TYR A 78 0.64 -1.59 8.94
C TYR A 78 1.53 -2.73 8.41
N TYR A 79 2.44 -3.23 9.26
CA TYR A 79 3.35 -4.32 8.90
C TYR A 79 2.61 -5.63 8.62
N SER A 80 1.68 -6.04 9.50
CA SER A 80 0.92 -7.26 9.29
C SER A 80 0.03 -7.16 8.05
N ALA A 81 -0.64 -6.02 7.84
CA ALA A 81 -1.43 -5.77 6.64
C ALA A 81 -0.58 -5.88 5.36
N ARG A 82 0.59 -5.24 5.34
CA ARG A 82 1.53 -5.32 4.21
C ARG A 82 1.98 -6.77 3.95
N LYS A 83 2.28 -7.53 5.00
CA LYS A 83 2.71 -8.93 4.88
C LYS A 83 1.61 -9.80 4.28
N THR A 84 0.38 -9.68 4.79
CA THR A 84 -0.77 -10.41 4.27
C THR A 84 -1.08 -10.02 2.84
N PHE A 85 -0.96 -8.74 2.46
CA PHE A 85 -1.13 -8.31 1.06
C PHE A 85 -0.14 -9.01 0.11
N ALA A 86 1.15 -9.05 0.47
CA ALA A 86 2.16 -9.70 -0.36
C ALA A 86 1.96 -11.22 -0.44
N GLN A 87 1.62 -11.86 0.69
CA GLN A 87 1.31 -13.29 0.72
C GLN A 87 0.08 -13.62 -0.13
N HIS A 88 -0.98 -12.82 0.00
CA HIS A 88 -2.19 -13.00 -0.78
C HIS A 88 -1.92 -12.89 -2.28
N GLY A 89 -1.11 -11.91 -2.69
CA GLY A 89 -0.64 -11.79 -4.07
C GLY A 89 0.07 -13.05 -4.56
N TYR A 90 1.02 -13.57 -3.77
CA TYR A 90 1.71 -14.83 -4.09
C TYR A 90 0.74 -16.01 -4.23
N ASP A 91 -0.22 -16.14 -3.32
CA ASP A 91 -1.20 -17.23 -3.31
C ASP A 91 -2.11 -17.21 -4.57
N ILE A 92 -2.35 -16.03 -5.16
CA ILE A 92 -3.12 -15.87 -6.40
C ILE A 92 -2.24 -15.78 -7.66
N GLY A 93 -0.95 -16.09 -7.55
CA GLY A 93 -0.02 -16.14 -8.69
C GLY A 93 0.53 -14.79 -9.15
N ILE A 94 0.39 -13.74 -8.34
CA ILE A 94 1.06 -12.45 -8.57
C ILE A 94 2.42 -12.49 -7.84
N GLU A 95 3.51 -12.49 -8.60
CA GLU A 95 4.85 -12.36 -8.01
C GLU A 95 5.15 -10.89 -7.67
N ILE A 96 5.35 -10.61 -6.37
CA ILE A 96 5.61 -9.28 -5.78
C ILE A 96 6.91 -9.28 -4.95
#